data_AF-A0A6L7MZ26-F1
#
_entry.id   AF-A0A6L7MZ26-F1
#
_cell.length_a   1.000
_cell.length_b   1.000
_cell.length_c   1.000
_cell.angle_alpha   90.00
_cell.angle_beta   90.00
_cell.angle_gamma   90.00
#
_symmetry.space_group_name_H-M   'P 1'
#
loop_
_entity.id
_entity.type
_entity.pdbx_description
1 polymer ?
#
loop_
_entity_poly.entity_id
_entity_poly.type
_entity_poly.pdbx_seq_one_letter_code
_entity_poly.pdbx_strand_id
1 'polypeptide(L)'
;MRALALVTNLDDPSPAIQGIEVARLLLDDQNPRLPERLHGEPQSEILAFLFRQAALEELAQSYLDNGFFQHEPLIVVPQGGGRFVVVEGNRRLAALKILLNAEEADLLRFIGMEPTSAQRLSLVEVPCFVVGDRALVHPFVGFRHIGGIKTWPPEAKARYVLEEIRRIAGESPDPFRELGRRVG
;
A
#
# COMPACT_ATOMS: atom_id res chain seq x y z
N MET A 1 38.41 -16.00 -5.73
CA MET A 1 37.09 -16.32 -5.17
C MET A 1 37.11 -16.08 -3.67
N ARG A 2 36.66 -14.91 -3.22
CA ARG A 2 36.40 -14.63 -1.80
C ARG A 2 34.92 -14.27 -1.70
N ALA A 3 34.19 -15.08 -0.94
CA ALA A 3 32.79 -14.88 -0.62
C ALA A 3 32.65 -13.55 0.13
N LEU A 4 31.78 -12.68 -0.36
CA LEU A 4 31.35 -11.48 0.34
C LEU A 4 30.37 -11.95 1.43
N ALA A 5 30.86 -12.09 2.66
CA ALA A 5 30.00 -12.23 3.82
C ALA A 5 29.25 -10.91 4.01
N LEU A 6 27.93 -10.94 3.85
CA LEU A 6 27.05 -9.85 4.30
C LEU A 6 27.14 -9.80 5.83
N VAL A 7 27.92 -8.84 6.32
CA VAL A 7 27.95 -8.45 7.72
C VAL A 7 26.62 -7.73 7.99
N THR A 8 25.67 -8.43 8.59
CA THR A 8 24.50 -7.80 9.23
C THR A 8 24.98 -7.14 10.52
N ASN A 9 25.31 -5.87 10.43
CA ASN A 9 25.62 -5.04 11.59
C ASN A 9 24.29 -4.69 12.28
N LEU A 10 24.14 -5.04 13.56
CA LEU A 10 22.94 -4.76 14.36
C LEU A 10 22.90 -3.33 14.92
N ASP A 11 23.85 -2.47 14.51
CA ASP A 11 24.06 -1.11 15.04
C ASP A 11 23.88 0.00 13.98
N ASP A 12 23.20 -0.25 12.85
CA ASP A 12 22.83 0.81 11.90
C ASP A 12 21.46 1.41 12.29
N PRO A 13 21.39 2.67 12.77
CA PRO A 13 20.13 3.34 13.09
C PRO A 13 19.36 3.80 11.85
N SER A 14 19.81 3.47 10.65
CA SER A 14 19.12 3.81 9.41
C SER A 14 17.85 2.97 9.27
N PRO A 15 16.65 3.57 9.19
CA PRO A 15 15.42 2.83 8.98
C PRO A 15 15.49 2.02 7.68
N ALA A 16 15.42 0.70 7.81
CA ALA A 16 15.45 -0.23 6.68
C ALA A 16 14.03 -0.50 6.17
N ILE A 17 13.92 -0.69 4.84
CA ILE A 17 12.73 -1.29 4.26
C ILE A 17 12.81 -2.80 4.51
N GLN A 18 11.77 -3.34 5.15
CA GLN A 18 11.64 -4.76 5.41
C GLN A 18 10.26 -5.27 4.98
N GLY A 19 10.19 -6.53 4.56
CA GLY A 19 8.91 -7.21 4.36
C GLY A 19 8.22 -7.43 5.71
N ILE A 20 6.96 -7.03 5.82
CA ILE A 20 6.13 -7.31 6.99
C ILE A 20 4.81 -7.93 6.54
N GLU A 21 4.44 -9.03 7.20
CA GLU A 21 3.14 -9.68 7.01
C GLU A 21 2.00 -8.70 7.29
N VAL A 22 1.03 -8.61 6.40
CA VAL A 22 -0.15 -7.74 6.54
C VAL A 22 -0.93 -8.03 7.84
N ALA A 23 -0.91 -9.28 8.31
CA ALA A 23 -1.52 -9.68 9.58
C ALA A 23 -0.90 -9.01 10.83
N ARG A 24 0.36 -8.55 10.74
CA ARG A 24 1.06 -7.84 11.83
C ARG A 24 0.86 -6.33 11.77
N LEU A 25 0.30 -5.83 10.67
CA LEU A 25 0.07 -4.41 10.43
C LEU A 25 -1.29 -3.99 10.97
N LEU A 26 -1.32 -2.81 11.59
CA LEU A 26 -2.52 -2.21 12.17
C LEU A 26 -2.78 -0.86 11.52
N LEU A 27 -4.05 -0.56 11.29
CA LEU A 27 -4.50 0.76 10.88
C LEU A 27 -4.25 1.76 12.02
N ASP A 28 -3.78 2.95 11.67
CA ASP A 28 -3.60 4.05 12.63
C ASP A 28 -4.96 4.66 12.97
N ASP A 29 -5.38 4.52 14.23
CA ASP A 29 -6.61 5.09 14.78
C ASP A 29 -6.50 6.62 14.95
N GLN A 30 -5.30 7.18 14.86
CA GLN A 30 -5.00 8.62 14.85
C GLN A 30 -4.73 9.13 13.42
N ASN A 31 -5.16 8.39 12.39
CA ASN A 31 -5.04 8.81 11.00
C ASN A 31 -5.93 10.04 10.71
N PRO A 32 -5.39 11.15 10.18
CA PRO A 32 -6.16 12.38 9.91
C PRO A 32 -7.35 12.25 8.96
N ARG A 33 -7.50 11.11 8.25
CA ARG A 33 -8.68 10.79 7.43
C ARG A 33 -9.88 10.35 8.27
N LEU A 34 -9.66 9.93 9.52
CA LEU A 34 -10.71 9.44 10.40
C LEU A 34 -11.35 10.62 11.14
N PRO A 35 -12.68 10.59 11.37
CA PRO A 35 -13.30 11.49 12.32
C PRO A 35 -12.86 11.13 13.74
N GLU A 36 -12.73 12.14 14.62
CA GLU A 36 -12.24 11.96 16.00
C GLU A 36 -13.00 10.90 16.80
N ARG A 37 -14.29 10.70 16.51
CA ARG A 37 -15.13 9.66 17.13
C ARG A 37 -14.67 8.22 16.87
N LEU A 38 -13.73 8.00 15.95
CA LEU A 38 -13.16 6.68 15.64
C LEU A 38 -11.79 6.46 16.30
N HIS A 39 -11.27 7.43 17.04
CA HIS A 39 -10.01 7.29 17.77
C HIS A 39 -10.19 6.26 18.90
N GLY A 40 -9.30 5.27 18.98
CA GLY A 40 -9.38 4.17 19.93
C GLY A 40 -10.43 3.09 19.60
N GLU A 41 -11.20 3.25 18.52
CA GLU A 41 -12.19 2.25 18.11
C GLU A 41 -11.53 0.97 17.55
N PRO A 42 -12.25 -0.17 17.53
CA PRO A 42 -11.73 -1.42 16.97
C PRO A 42 -11.30 -1.29 15.49
N GLN A 43 -10.30 -2.10 15.10
CA GLN A 43 -9.80 -2.12 13.71
C GLN A 43 -10.90 -2.37 12.68
N SER A 44 -11.94 -3.15 13.01
CA SER A 44 -13.08 -3.40 12.14
C SER A 44 -13.90 -2.14 11.85
N GLU A 45 -14.10 -1.27 12.84
CA GLU A 45 -14.81 0.01 12.67
C GLU A 45 -14.00 1.01 11.85
N ILE A 46 -12.69 1.08 12.11
CA ILE A 46 -11.75 1.90 11.33
C ILE A 46 -11.73 1.43 9.87
N LEU A 47 -11.64 0.11 9.66
CA LEU A 47 -11.60 -0.48 8.33
C LEU A 47 -12.92 -0.26 7.57
N ALA A 48 -14.06 -0.44 8.23
CA ALA A 48 -15.38 -0.21 7.64
C ALA A 48 -15.58 1.27 7.25
N PHE A 49 -15.04 2.21 8.03
CA PHE A 49 -15.04 3.62 7.66
C PHE A 49 -14.18 3.88 6.41
N LEU A 50 -12.94 3.39 6.39
CA LEU A 50 -12.04 3.56 5.24
C LEU A 50 -12.61 2.94 3.98
N PHE A 51 -13.23 1.76 4.08
CA PHE A 51 -13.91 1.11 2.97
C PHE A 51 -14.97 2.01 2.32
N ARG A 52 -15.82 2.64 3.14
CA ARG A 52 -16.90 3.51 2.62
C ARG A 52 -16.43 4.86 2.09
N GLN A 53 -15.32 5.40 2.61
CA GLN A 53 -14.97 6.81 2.43
C GLN A 53 -13.68 7.05 1.64
N ALA A 54 -12.87 6.02 1.40
CA ALA A 54 -11.50 6.20 0.91
C ALA A 54 -11.21 5.55 -0.44
N ALA A 55 -12.23 5.25 -1.26
CA ALA A 55 -12.10 4.71 -2.62
C ALA A 55 -11.04 3.59 -2.68
N LEU A 56 -11.32 2.48 -1.98
CA LEU A 56 -10.36 1.39 -1.83
C LEU A 56 -10.40 0.42 -3.02
N GLU A 57 -11.47 0.43 -3.79
CA GLU A 57 -11.71 -0.39 -4.97
C GLU A 57 -10.62 -0.16 -6.03
N GLU A 58 -10.19 1.08 -6.24
CA GLU A 58 -9.11 1.44 -7.18
C GLU A 58 -7.78 0.81 -6.74
N LEU A 59 -7.48 0.84 -5.44
CA LEU A 59 -6.27 0.22 -4.89
C LEU A 59 -6.34 -1.30 -4.99
N ALA A 60 -7.50 -1.87 -4.68
CA ALA A 60 -7.72 -3.31 -4.78
C ALA A 60 -7.52 -3.79 -6.22
N GLN A 61 -8.13 -3.10 -7.18
CA GLN A 61 -7.97 -3.40 -8.60
C GLN A 61 -6.51 -3.26 -9.04
N SER A 62 -5.83 -2.19 -8.63
CA SER A 62 -4.40 -2.00 -8.90
C SER A 62 -3.55 -3.14 -8.35
N TYR A 63 -3.86 -3.70 -7.17
CA TYR A 63 -3.10 -4.83 -6.64
C TYR A 63 -3.32 -6.12 -7.42
N LEU A 64 -4.53 -6.32 -7.94
CA LEU A 64 -4.81 -7.47 -8.81
C LEU A 64 -4.09 -7.35 -10.15
N ASP A 65 -4.03 -6.15 -10.73
CA ASP A 65 -3.43 -5.93 -12.05
C ASP A 65 -1.89 -5.78 -11.99
N ASN A 66 -1.36 -5.15 -10.93
CA ASN A 66 0.06 -4.78 -10.84
C ASN A 66 0.82 -5.40 -9.66
N GLY A 67 0.12 -6.04 -8.72
CA GLY A 67 0.69 -6.37 -7.41
C GLY A 67 0.88 -5.15 -6.51
N PHE A 68 1.47 -5.35 -5.33
CA PHE A 68 1.83 -4.23 -4.46
C PHE A 68 3.10 -3.53 -4.96
N PHE A 69 3.02 -2.22 -5.16
CA PHE A 69 4.15 -1.42 -5.62
C PHE A 69 5.25 -1.33 -4.57
N GLN A 70 6.33 -2.09 -4.78
CA GLN A 70 7.40 -2.20 -3.79
C GLN A 70 8.18 -0.88 -3.55
N HIS A 71 8.12 0.03 -4.51
CA HIS A 71 8.74 1.36 -4.46
C HIS A 71 7.93 2.38 -3.66
N GLU A 72 6.72 2.04 -3.22
CA GLU A 72 5.97 2.80 -2.24
C GLU A 72 5.80 1.95 -0.97
N PRO A 73 6.79 1.88 -0.07
CA PRO A 73 6.60 1.17 1.19
C PRO A 73 5.49 1.81 2.04
N LEU A 74 4.86 1.02 2.90
CA LEU A 74 4.09 1.57 4.02
C LEU A 74 5.07 2.14 5.04
N ILE A 75 4.72 3.22 5.73
CA ILE A 75 5.55 3.73 6.83
C ILE A 75 4.91 3.29 8.14
N VAL A 76 5.71 2.65 8.99
CA VAL A 76 5.22 1.97 10.18
C VAL A 76 6.01 2.32 11.43
N VAL A 77 5.33 2.30 12.58
CA VAL A 77 5.94 2.41 13.90
C VAL A 77 5.72 1.10 14.65
N PRO A 78 6.76 0.51 15.27
CA PRO A 78 6.60 -0.68 16.10
C PRO A 78 5.58 -0.47 17.22
N GLN A 79 4.70 -1.45 17.40
CA GLN A 79 3.83 -1.59 18.57
C GLN A 79 4.20 -2.91 19.26
N GLY A 80 4.16 -2.93 20.59
CA GLY A 80 4.55 -4.11 21.38
C GLY A 80 3.93 -5.42 20.87
N GLY A 81 4.64 -6.54 21.08
CA GLY A 81 4.16 -7.86 20.63
C GLY A 81 4.38 -8.13 19.13
N GLY A 82 5.35 -7.44 18.50
CA GLY A 82 5.74 -7.69 17.10
C GLY A 82 4.75 -7.17 16.06
N ARG A 83 3.87 -6.24 16.45
CA ARG A 83 2.91 -5.57 15.57
C ARG A 83 3.43 -4.20 15.16
N PHE A 84 2.82 -3.60 14.15
CA PHE A 84 3.24 -2.30 13.65
C PHE A 84 2.02 -1.46 13.25
N VAL A 85 2.00 -0.19 13.66
CA VAL A 85 0.97 0.76 13.26
C VAL A 85 1.40 1.46 11.97
N VAL A 86 0.56 1.43 10.94
CA VAL A 86 0.82 2.09 9.66
C VAL A 86 0.48 3.58 9.76
N VAL A 87 1.50 4.43 9.91
CA VAL A 87 1.32 5.89 10.02
C VAL A 87 1.20 6.58 8.66
N GLU A 88 1.67 5.94 7.58
CA GLU A 88 1.44 6.40 6.20
C GLU A 88 1.15 5.22 5.28
N GLY A 89 0.08 5.35 4.48
CA GLY A 89 -0.43 4.27 3.64
C GLY A 89 -1.63 3.51 4.20
N ASN A 90 -2.38 4.08 5.16
CA ASN A 90 -3.58 3.45 5.74
C ASN A 90 -4.60 2.95 4.71
N ARG A 91 -4.86 3.72 3.63
CA ARG A 91 -5.75 3.27 2.53
C ARG A 91 -5.21 2.00 1.86
N ARG A 92 -3.90 1.96 1.65
CA ARG A 92 -3.21 0.83 1.02
C ARG A 92 -3.28 -0.42 1.89
N LEU A 93 -3.05 -0.28 3.20
CA LEU A 93 -3.25 -1.35 4.17
C LEU A 93 -4.72 -1.81 4.23
N ALA A 94 -5.68 -0.89 4.27
CA ALA A 94 -7.09 -1.22 4.33
C ALA A 94 -7.54 -2.07 3.14
N ALA A 95 -7.13 -1.70 1.91
CA ALA A 95 -7.39 -2.49 0.71
C ALA A 95 -6.76 -3.90 0.80
N LEU A 96 -5.52 -4.02 1.30
CA LEU A 96 -4.87 -5.32 1.52
C LEU A 96 -5.64 -6.19 2.51
N LYS A 97 -6.04 -5.63 3.66
CA LYS A 97 -6.79 -6.35 4.70
C LYS A 97 -8.09 -6.92 4.18
N ILE A 98 -8.83 -6.15 3.37
CA ILE A 98 -10.08 -6.60 2.75
C ILE A 98 -9.82 -7.67 1.69
N LEU A 99 -8.88 -7.45 0.76
CA LEU A 99 -8.53 -8.45 -0.27
C LEU A 99 -8.03 -9.78 0.30
N LEU A 100 -7.32 -9.73 1.43
CA LEU A 100 -6.78 -10.92 2.09
C LEU A 100 -7.79 -11.60 3.03
N ASN A 101 -9.00 -11.05 3.19
CA ASN A 101 -10.00 -11.52 4.16
C ASN A 101 -9.44 -11.56 5.60
N ALA A 102 -8.82 -10.47 6.03
CA ALA A 102 -8.37 -10.33 7.42
C ALA A 102 -9.56 -10.39 8.40
N GLU A 103 -9.30 -10.78 9.65
CA GLU A 103 -10.34 -10.97 10.68
C GLU A 103 -11.20 -9.71 10.86
N GLU A 104 -10.58 -8.53 10.94
CA GLU A 104 -11.29 -7.25 11.04
C GLU A 104 -12.12 -6.88 9.80
N ALA A 105 -11.92 -7.57 8.67
CA ALA A 105 -12.62 -7.34 7.42
C ALA A 105 -13.82 -8.28 7.24
N ASP A 106 -14.26 -9.03 8.27
CA ASP A 106 -15.23 -10.14 8.16
C ASP A 106 -16.46 -9.84 7.27
N LEU A 107 -17.03 -8.63 7.37
CA LEU A 107 -18.22 -8.24 6.60
C LEU A 107 -17.94 -7.40 5.33
N LEU A 108 -16.68 -7.14 5.00
CA LEU A 108 -16.26 -6.23 3.93
C LEU A 108 -15.67 -7.01 2.75
N ARG A 109 -16.19 -6.79 1.53
CA ARG A 109 -15.70 -7.46 0.31
C ARG A 109 -15.75 -6.51 -0.87
N PHE A 110 -14.79 -6.66 -1.79
CA PHE A 110 -14.81 -5.99 -3.08
C PHE A 110 -15.54 -6.88 -4.09
N ILE A 111 -16.70 -6.43 -4.59
CA ILE A 111 -17.53 -7.24 -5.48
C ILE A 111 -16.79 -7.50 -6.80
N GLY A 112 -16.57 -8.78 -7.13
CA GLY A 112 -15.92 -9.21 -8.37
C GLY A 112 -14.40 -9.09 -8.39
N MET A 113 -13.76 -8.84 -7.24
CA MET A 113 -12.30 -8.67 -7.12
C MET A 113 -11.67 -9.74 -6.22
N GLU A 114 -11.88 -11.01 -6.55
CA GLU A 114 -11.30 -12.13 -5.80
C GLU A 114 -9.87 -12.42 -6.27
N PRO A 115 -8.85 -12.35 -5.40
CA PRO A 115 -7.47 -12.64 -5.79
C PRO A 115 -7.29 -14.14 -6.05
N THR A 116 -6.56 -14.45 -7.12
CA THR A 116 -6.01 -15.81 -7.32
C THR A 116 -5.06 -16.20 -6.19
N SER A 117 -4.77 -17.49 -6.03
CA SER A 117 -3.80 -17.95 -5.02
C SER A 117 -2.43 -17.29 -5.17
N ALA A 118 -1.98 -17.07 -6.42
CA ALA A 118 -0.69 -16.42 -6.69
C ALA A 118 -0.70 -14.93 -6.29
N GLN A 119 -1.76 -14.19 -6.63
CA GLN A 119 -1.94 -12.80 -6.20
C GLN A 119 -2.07 -12.69 -4.68
N ARG A 120 -2.80 -13.61 -4.05
CA ARG A 120 -2.93 -13.64 -2.59
C ARG A 120 -1.55 -13.80 -1.94
N LEU A 121 -0.75 -14.77 -2.39
CA LEU A 121 0.59 -15.02 -1.87
C LEU A 121 1.52 -13.80 -2.04
N SER A 122 1.43 -13.07 -3.15
CA SER A 122 2.27 -11.87 -3.38
C SER A 122 1.85 -10.66 -2.54
N LEU A 123 0.69 -10.69 -1.89
CA LEU A 123 0.15 -9.60 -1.08
C LEU A 123 0.22 -9.87 0.43
N VAL A 124 0.55 -11.09 0.87
CA VAL A 124 0.63 -11.45 2.30
C VAL A 124 1.72 -10.66 3.02
N GLU A 125 2.83 -10.37 2.34
CA GLU A 125 3.94 -9.59 2.87
C GLU A 125 4.19 -8.36 1.99
N VAL A 126 4.34 -7.18 2.61
CA VAL A 126 4.54 -5.91 1.89
C VAL A 126 5.70 -5.12 2.48
N PRO A 127 6.40 -4.30 1.66
CA PRO A 127 7.53 -3.52 2.13
C PRO A 127 7.07 -2.42 3.06
N CYS A 128 7.72 -2.34 4.21
CA CYS A 128 7.46 -1.37 5.24
C CYS A 128 8.77 -0.68 5.63
N PHE A 129 8.73 0.64 5.67
CA PHE A 129 9.78 1.47 6.21
C PHE A 129 9.51 1.68 7.71
N VAL A 130 10.33 1.06 8.56
CA VAL A 130 10.13 1.08 10.01
C VAL A 130 10.79 2.31 10.60
N VAL A 131 10.03 3.12 11.31
CA VAL A 131 10.52 4.29 12.06
C VAL A 131 10.30 4.10 13.56
N GLY A 132 11.21 4.64 14.38
CA GLY A 132 11.11 4.52 15.84
C GLY A 132 9.99 5.38 16.45
N ASP A 133 9.61 6.48 15.77
CA ASP A 133 8.61 7.43 16.27
C ASP A 133 7.82 8.04 15.09
N ARG A 134 6.50 8.15 15.23
CA ARG A 134 5.61 8.79 14.26
C ARG A 134 5.96 10.26 14.03
N ALA A 135 6.51 10.95 15.04
CA ALA A 135 6.91 12.35 14.96
C ALA A 135 7.95 12.59 13.84
N LEU A 136 8.79 11.60 13.55
CA LEU A 136 9.80 11.66 12.49
C LEU A 136 9.20 11.68 11.08
N VAL A 137 7.97 11.18 10.93
CA VAL A 137 7.28 11.01 9.64
C VAL A 137 6.24 12.10 9.40
N HIS A 138 5.79 12.78 10.46
CA HIS A 138 4.73 13.78 10.39
C HIS A 138 4.98 14.90 9.37
N PRO A 139 6.19 15.50 9.27
CA PRO A 139 6.46 16.51 8.24
C PRO A 139 6.33 15.97 6.81
N PHE A 140 6.77 14.73 6.57
CA PHE A 140 6.67 14.08 5.26
C PHE A 140 5.22 13.81 4.87
N VAL A 141 4.40 13.33 5.81
CA VAL A 141 2.96 13.09 5.59
C VAL A 141 2.25 14.41 5.25
N GLY A 142 2.54 15.49 5.97
CA GLY A 142 2.02 16.82 5.68
C GLY A 142 2.41 17.30 4.27
N PHE A 143 3.70 17.23 3.92
CA PHE A 143 4.17 17.58 2.58
C PHE A 143 3.46 16.77 1.48
N ARG A 144 3.37 15.44 1.63
CA ARG A 144 2.79 14.54 0.62
C ARG A 144 1.29 14.75 0.42
N HIS A 145 0.52 14.94 1.50
CA HIS A 145 -0.96 15.00 1.41
C HIS A 145 -1.54 16.40 1.36
N ILE A 146 -0.89 17.41 1.96
CA ILE A 146 -1.35 18.80 1.91
C ILE A 146 -0.79 19.49 0.67
N GLY A 147 0.50 19.32 0.40
CA GLY A 147 1.15 19.86 -0.80
C GLY A 147 0.73 19.15 -2.07
N GLY A 148 0.38 17.86 -1.96
CA GLY A 148 -0.01 17.01 -3.08
C GLY A 148 1.17 16.66 -4.00
N ILE A 149 1.00 15.59 -4.77
CA ILE A 149 1.95 15.20 -5.82
C ILE A 149 1.60 16.01 -7.08
N LYS A 150 2.60 16.66 -7.68
CA LYS A 150 2.40 17.34 -8.97
C LYS A 150 2.01 16.33 -10.04
N THR A 151 0.83 16.50 -10.61
CA THR A 151 0.36 15.67 -11.73
C THR A 151 1.09 16.05 -13.01
N TRP A 152 1.34 15.07 -13.87
CA TRP A 152 1.84 15.33 -15.22
C TRP A 152 0.85 16.16 -16.05
N PRO A 153 1.34 17.11 -16.87
CA PRO A 153 0.48 17.83 -17.81
C PRO A 153 -0.02 16.87 -18.91
N PRO A 154 -1.14 17.20 -19.60
CA PRO A 154 -1.79 16.30 -20.56
C PRO A 154 -0.85 15.73 -21.63
N GLU A 155 0.08 16.53 -22.16
CA GLU A 155 1.02 16.11 -23.18
C GLU A 155 2.04 15.07 -22.69
N ALA A 156 2.44 15.13 -21.41
CA ALA A 156 3.31 14.12 -20.82
C ALA A 156 2.57 12.79 -20.61
N LYS A 157 1.32 12.85 -20.15
CA LYS A 157 0.45 11.66 -20.05
C LYS A 157 0.27 10.99 -21.42
N ALA A 158 0.02 11.77 -22.46
CA ALA A 158 -0.16 11.27 -23.82
C ALA A 158 1.10 10.56 -24.35
N ARG A 159 2.29 11.13 -24.12
CA ARG A 159 3.56 10.48 -24.51
C ARG A 159 3.76 9.15 -23.79
N TYR A 160 3.56 9.12 -22.48
CA TYR A 160 3.68 7.89 -21.69
C TYR A 160 2.73 6.79 -22.19
N VAL A 161 1.44 7.12 -22.40
CA VAL A 161 0.46 6.16 -22.93
C VAL A 161 0.91 5.62 -24.28
N LEU A 162 1.35 6.48 -25.21
CA LEU A 162 1.82 6.05 -26.53
C LEU A 162 3.05 5.12 -26.43
N GLU A 163 4.00 5.44 -25.56
CA GLU A 163 5.21 4.63 -25.34
C GLU A 163 4.86 3.25 -24.76
N GLU A 164 3.97 3.18 -23.79
CA GLU A 164 3.57 1.91 -23.18
C GLU A 164 2.72 1.06 -24.12
N ILE A 165 1.81 1.65 -24.91
CA ILE A 165 1.09 0.91 -25.96
C ILE A 165 2.07 0.30 -26.96
N ARG A 166 3.09 1.06 -27.39
CA ARG A 166 4.12 0.54 -28.31
C ARG A 166 4.89 -0.63 -27.70
N ARG A 167 5.15 -0.59 -26.39
CA ARG A 167 5.84 -1.66 -25.67
C ARG A 167 5.04 -2.97 -25.70
N ILE A 168 3.73 -2.90 -25.46
CA ILE A 168 2.89 -4.10 -25.27
C ILE A 168 2.06 -4.50 -26.50
N ALA A 169 2.12 -3.74 -27.60
CA ALA A 169 1.31 -3.98 -28.81
C ALA A 169 1.52 -5.37 -29.45
N GLY A 170 2.64 -6.05 -29.17
CA GLY A 170 2.90 -7.42 -29.62
C GLY A 170 2.57 -8.51 -28.60
N GLU A 171 2.26 -8.15 -27.37
CA GLU A 171 2.05 -9.08 -26.24
C GLU A 171 0.57 -9.30 -25.93
N SER A 172 -0.31 -8.35 -26.32
CA SER A 172 -1.75 -8.39 -26.05
C SER A 172 -2.56 -8.10 -27.32
N PRO A 173 -3.68 -8.82 -27.55
CA PRO A 173 -4.62 -8.48 -28.62
C PRO A 173 -5.39 -7.18 -28.38
N ASP A 174 -5.42 -6.68 -27.13
CA ASP A 174 -6.02 -5.41 -26.75
C ASP A 174 -5.07 -4.64 -25.80
N PRO A 175 -4.02 -4.01 -26.35
CA PRO A 175 -3.02 -3.30 -25.55
C PRO A 175 -3.59 -2.08 -24.84
N PHE A 176 -4.65 -1.45 -25.39
CA PHE A 176 -5.26 -0.27 -24.78
C PHE A 176 -6.02 -0.62 -23.50
N ARG A 177 -6.82 -1.69 -23.53
CA ARG A 177 -7.51 -2.17 -22.34
C ARG A 177 -6.54 -2.65 -21.28
N GLU A 178 -5.50 -3.37 -21.67
CA GLU A 178 -4.47 -3.87 -20.76
C GLU A 178 -3.73 -2.71 -20.06
N LEU A 179 -3.28 -1.71 -20.82
CA LEU A 179 -2.63 -0.53 -20.25
C LEU A 179 -3.59 0.24 -19.33
N GLY A 180 -4.85 0.42 -19.74
CA GLY A 180 -5.86 1.11 -18.94
C GLY A 180 -5.99 0.51 -17.54
N ARG A 181 -6.05 -0.83 -17.43
CA ARG A 181 -6.07 -1.52 -16.13
C ARG A 181 -4.82 -1.27 -15.28
N ARG A 182 -3.64 -1.22 -15.92
CA ARG A 182 -2.37 -1.02 -15.20
C ARG A 182 -2.23 0.39 -14.64
N VAL A 183 -2.71 1.41 -15.35
CA VAL A 183 -2.53 2.82 -14.96
C VAL A 183 -3.70 3.40 -14.15
N GLY A 184 -4.85 2.71 -14.12
CA GLY A 184 -6.09 3.18 -13.49
C GLY A 184 -6.98 3.95 -14.46
#